data_AF-A0A2H9NZQ2-F1
#
_entry.id   AF-A0A2H9NZQ2-F1
#
_cell.length_a   1.000
_cell.length_b   1.000
_cell.length_c   1.000
_cell.angle_alpha   90.00
_cell.angle_beta   90.00
_cell.angle_gamma   90.00
#
_symmetry.space_group_name_H-M   'P 1'
#
loop_
_entity.id
_entity.type
_entity.pdbx_description
1 polymer ?
#
loop_
_entity_poly.entity_id
_entity_poly.type
_entity_poly.pdbx_seq_one_letter_code
_entity_poly.pdbx_strand_id
1 'polypeptide(L)'
;MKKGKKLTKQQERILKHKGTELPFTGKYLHHKDSGNYTCANCGAVLFSSDAKFDSGTGWPSFCDAKNVELKEDNGWFMKRTEVLCRKCGGHLGHLFNDGPRPGGKRYCINSAALGFKKKAGKKAK
;
A
#
# COMPACT_ATOMS: atom_id res chain seq x y z
N MET A 1 2.17 -21.14 -3.18
CA MET A 1 1.53 -19.80 -3.17
C MET A 1 0.24 -19.86 -2.38
N LYS A 2 0.06 -19.02 -1.33
CA LYS A 2 -1.21 -18.99 -0.56
C LYS A 2 -2.34 -18.52 -1.48
N LYS A 3 -3.41 -19.34 -1.64
CA LYS A 3 -4.65 -18.95 -2.35
C LYS A 3 -5.20 -17.69 -1.67
N GLY A 4 -5.09 -16.55 -2.35
CA GLY A 4 -5.65 -15.30 -1.86
C GLY A 4 -7.17 -15.24 -1.96
N LYS A 5 -7.75 -14.20 -1.38
CA LYS A 5 -9.19 -13.91 -1.52
C LYS A 5 -9.58 -13.72 -2.99
N LYS A 6 -10.87 -13.87 -3.32
CA LYS A 6 -11.40 -13.49 -4.65
C LYS A 6 -11.07 -12.01 -4.91
N LEU A 7 -10.08 -11.76 -5.77
CA LEU A 7 -9.68 -10.43 -6.20
C LEU A 7 -10.64 -9.93 -7.27
N THR A 8 -10.93 -8.62 -7.28
CA THR A 8 -11.60 -8.01 -8.43
C THR A 8 -10.60 -7.84 -9.59
N LYS A 9 -11.09 -7.66 -10.83
CA LYS A 9 -10.24 -7.46 -12.01
C LYS A 9 -9.20 -6.34 -11.81
N GLN A 10 -9.58 -5.25 -11.14
CA GLN A 10 -8.67 -4.14 -10.84
C GLN A 10 -7.60 -4.53 -9.82
N GLN A 11 -7.97 -5.25 -8.76
CA GLN A 11 -7.01 -5.72 -7.77
C GLN A 11 -6.03 -6.71 -8.38
N GLU A 12 -6.50 -7.60 -9.25
CA GLU A 12 -5.65 -8.55 -9.96
C GLU A 12 -4.68 -7.85 -10.93
N ARG A 13 -5.18 -6.87 -11.72
CA ARG A 13 -4.34 -6.03 -12.58
C ARG A 13 -3.21 -5.37 -11.81
N ILE A 14 -3.48 -4.87 -10.60
CA ILE A 14 -2.47 -4.19 -9.79
C ILE A 14 -1.53 -5.19 -9.13
N LEU A 15 -2.06 -6.16 -8.38
CA LEU A 15 -1.27 -7.10 -7.58
C LEU A 15 -0.46 -8.10 -8.40
N LYS A 16 -0.97 -8.54 -9.56
CA LYS A 16 -0.31 -9.55 -10.42
C LYS A 16 0.38 -8.95 -11.64
N HIS A 17 -0.22 -7.94 -12.26
CA HIS A 17 0.30 -7.35 -13.51
C HIS A 17 1.02 -6.02 -13.29
N LYS A 18 1.39 -5.68 -12.04
CA LYS A 18 2.07 -4.43 -11.68
C LYS A 18 1.38 -3.17 -12.21
N GLY A 19 0.05 -3.25 -12.36
CA GLY A 19 -0.75 -2.11 -12.76
C GLY A 19 -0.73 -1.03 -11.68
N THR A 20 -0.96 0.21 -12.08
CA THR A 20 -1.16 1.34 -11.17
C THR A 20 -2.60 1.84 -11.32
N GLU A 21 -3.28 2.11 -10.20
CA GLU A 21 -4.61 2.71 -10.23
C GLU A 21 -4.53 4.17 -10.68
N LEU A 22 -5.61 4.69 -11.27
CA LEU A 22 -5.67 6.10 -11.66
C LEU A 22 -5.55 6.99 -10.40
N PRO A 23 -4.79 8.09 -10.45
CA PRO A 23 -4.69 9.01 -9.32
C PRO A 23 -6.08 9.54 -8.95
N PHE A 24 -6.29 9.83 -7.67
CA PHE A 24 -7.54 10.38 -7.13
C PHE A 24 -8.77 9.45 -7.17
N THR A 25 -8.63 8.23 -7.70
CA THR A 25 -9.74 7.25 -7.79
C THR A 25 -9.75 6.21 -6.66
N GLY A 26 -8.68 6.16 -5.86
CA GLY A 26 -8.47 5.12 -4.88
C GLY A 26 -9.39 5.24 -3.65
N LYS A 27 -10.07 4.14 -3.29
CA LYS A 27 -10.97 4.06 -2.12
C LYS A 27 -10.31 4.52 -0.81
N TYR A 28 -9.00 4.32 -0.66
CA TYR A 28 -8.28 4.62 0.58
C TYR A 28 -7.51 5.93 0.55
N LEU A 29 -7.67 6.75 -0.50
CA LEU A 29 -7.00 8.03 -0.63
C LEU A 29 -7.33 8.98 0.54
N HIS A 30 -8.60 9.32 0.69
CA HIS A 30 -9.09 10.20 1.76
C HIS A 30 -9.48 9.46 3.05
N HIS A 31 -9.15 8.16 3.11
CA HIS A 31 -9.49 7.33 4.26
C HIS A 31 -8.59 7.69 5.45
N LYS A 32 -9.23 8.07 6.57
CA LYS A 32 -8.58 8.53 7.81
C LYS A 32 -8.98 7.71 9.06
N ASP A 33 -9.72 6.60 8.89
CA ASP A 33 -10.08 5.75 10.02
C ASP A 33 -8.84 5.09 10.64
N SER A 34 -8.84 5.01 11.98
CA SER A 34 -7.80 4.33 12.74
C SER A 34 -7.85 2.81 12.55
N GLY A 35 -6.74 2.22 12.11
CA GLY A 35 -6.69 0.80 11.79
C GLY A 35 -5.40 0.38 11.09
N ASN A 36 -5.44 -0.82 10.52
CA ASN A 36 -4.33 -1.41 9.80
C ASN A 36 -4.74 -1.68 8.35
N TYR A 37 -3.92 -1.23 7.42
CA TYR A 37 -4.02 -1.59 6.02
C TYR A 37 -3.38 -2.95 5.80
N THR A 38 -4.14 -3.86 5.23
CA THR A 38 -3.73 -5.24 4.96
C THR A 38 -3.60 -5.49 3.46
N CYS A 39 -2.87 -6.50 3.03
CA CYS A 39 -2.83 -6.92 1.63
C CYS A 39 -4.22 -7.42 1.19
N ALA A 40 -4.75 -6.90 0.09
CA ALA A 40 -6.03 -7.35 -0.44
C ALA A 40 -6.02 -8.84 -0.85
N ASN A 41 -4.85 -9.38 -1.25
CA ASN A 41 -4.68 -10.77 -1.63
C ASN A 41 -4.62 -11.72 -0.43
N CYS A 42 -3.61 -11.56 0.44
CA CYS A 42 -3.31 -12.50 1.51
C CYS A 42 -3.76 -12.05 2.91
N GLY A 43 -4.23 -10.82 3.07
CA GLY A 43 -4.70 -10.28 4.36
C GLY A 43 -3.60 -9.96 5.37
N ALA A 44 -2.31 -10.04 5.00
CA ALA A 44 -1.20 -9.64 5.87
C ALA A 44 -1.26 -8.15 6.19
N VAL A 45 -0.95 -7.73 7.42
CA VAL A 45 -0.84 -6.31 7.79
C VAL A 45 0.38 -5.70 7.10
N LEU A 46 0.15 -4.63 6.34
CA LEU A 46 1.15 -3.92 5.53
C LEU A 46 1.49 -2.55 6.08
N PHE A 47 0.48 -1.74 6.43
CA PHE A 47 0.66 -0.37 6.90
C PHE A 47 -0.27 -0.07 8.07
N SER A 48 0.13 0.87 8.92
CA SER A 48 -0.75 1.41 9.97
C SER A 48 -1.36 2.73 9.50
N SER A 49 -2.58 3.04 9.97
CA SER A 49 -3.17 4.38 9.82
C SER A 49 -2.28 5.48 10.36
N ASP A 50 -1.50 5.19 11.41
CA ASP A 50 -0.66 6.19 12.09
C ASP A 50 0.56 6.59 11.24
N ALA A 51 0.95 5.70 10.32
CA ALA A 51 2.00 5.94 9.34
C ALA A 51 1.47 6.60 8.06
N LYS A 52 0.14 6.70 7.89
CA LYS A 52 -0.47 7.32 6.71
C LYS A 52 -0.34 8.84 6.81
N PHE A 53 -0.01 9.48 5.71
CA PHE A 53 -0.02 10.93 5.60
C PHE A 53 -0.59 11.36 4.25
N ASP A 54 -1.00 12.63 4.15
CA ASP A 54 -1.45 13.19 2.88
C ASP A 54 -0.25 13.75 2.12
N SER A 55 0.06 13.14 0.98
CA SER A 55 1.14 13.59 0.09
C SER A 55 0.64 14.48 -1.03
N GLY A 56 -0.68 14.63 -1.21
CA GLY A 56 -1.27 15.33 -2.37
C GLY A 56 -1.04 14.64 -3.72
N THR A 57 -0.40 13.47 -3.76
CA THR A 57 -0.01 12.81 -5.02
C THR A 57 -1.14 12.00 -5.67
N GLY A 58 -2.31 11.89 -5.02
CA GLY A 58 -3.46 11.15 -5.56
C GLY A 58 -3.51 9.65 -5.22
N TRP A 59 -2.55 9.16 -4.42
CA TRP A 59 -2.55 7.79 -3.87
C TRP A 59 -2.29 7.82 -2.36
N PRO A 60 -2.74 6.80 -1.60
CA PRO A 60 -2.43 6.73 -0.18
C PRO A 60 -0.92 6.54 0.03
N SER A 61 -0.35 7.50 0.77
CA SER A 61 1.06 7.52 1.13
C SER A 61 1.28 7.14 2.59
N PHE A 62 2.32 6.35 2.83
CA PHE A 62 2.74 5.92 4.17
C PHE A 62 4.21 6.22 4.39
N CYS A 63 4.61 6.49 5.63
CA CYS A 63 6.01 6.72 5.99
C CYS A 63 6.72 5.46 6.50
N ASP A 64 5.95 4.45 6.91
CA ASP A 64 6.46 3.21 7.51
C ASP A 64 5.62 2.01 7.08
N ALA A 65 6.23 0.83 7.00
CA ALA A 65 5.65 -0.38 6.45
C ALA A 65 6.07 -1.64 7.24
N LYS A 66 5.14 -2.58 7.43
CA LYS A 66 5.33 -3.85 8.14
C LYS A 66 5.01 -4.99 7.19
N ASN A 67 5.89 -5.96 6.99
CA ASN A 67 5.71 -7.09 6.02
C ASN A 67 5.69 -6.70 4.52
N VAL A 68 6.40 -5.64 4.15
CA VAL A 68 6.69 -5.34 2.75
C VAL A 68 8.10 -5.81 2.39
N GLU A 69 8.31 -6.05 1.11
CA GLU A 69 9.59 -6.36 0.49
C GLU A 69 9.88 -5.28 -0.55
N LEU A 70 11.12 -4.81 -0.58
CA LEU A 70 11.56 -3.76 -1.48
C LEU A 70 12.39 -4.39 -2.57
N LYS A 71 12.02 -4.13 -3.82
CA LYS A 71 12.74 -4.62 -5.00
C LYS A 71 13.14 -3.45 -5.87
N GLU A 72 14.40 -3.41 -6.27
CA GLU A 72 14.88 -2.37 -7.17
C GLU A 72 14.30 -2.59 -8.57
N ASP A 73 13.57 -1.60 -9.07
CA ASP A 73 13.01 -1.53 -10.41
C ASP A 73 13.85 -0.51 -11.21
N ASN A 74 14.92 -1.02 -11.83
CA ASN A 74 15.92 -0.23 -12.57
C ASN A 74 15.56 -0.12 -14.07
N GLY A 75 14.30 0.17 -14.38
CA GLY A 75 13.84 0.35 -15.77
C GLY A 75 14.20 1.74 -16.31
N TRP A 76 14.82 1.78 -17.51
CA TRP A 76 15.00 2.96 -18.37
C TRP A 76 15.23 4.29 -17.62
N PHE A 77 16.48 4.55 -17.23
CA PHE A 77 16.95 5.81 -16.61
C PHE A 77 16.30 6.24 -15.28
N MET A 78 15.34 5.49 -14.73
CA MET A 78 14.73 5.78 -13.44
C MET A 78 15.02 4.67 -12.42
N LYS A 79 15.67 5.03 -11.31
CA LYS A 79 15.82 4.16 -10.15
C LYS A 79 14.57 4.27 -9.29
N ARG A 80 13.68 3.28 -9.36
CA ARG A 80 12.52 3.19 -8.47
C ARG A 80 12.64 1.96 -7.59
N THR A 81 12.04 2.00 -6.42
CA THR A 81 11.97 0.84 -5.54
C THR A 81 10.53 0.34 -5.52
N GLU A 82 10.28 -0.79 -6.17
CA GLU A 82 9.00 -1.49 -6.14
C GLU A 82 8.73 -2.03 -4.73
N VAL A 83 7.49 -1.88 -4.26
CA VAL A 83 7.04 -2.39 -2.96
C VAL A 83 6.14 -3.59 -3.20
N LEU A 84 6.56 -4.74 -2.68
CA LEU A 84 5.88 -6.02 -2.80
C LEU A 84 5.38 -6.49 -1.43
N CYS A 85 4.32 -7.27 -1.39
CA CYS A 85 3.90 -7.94 -0.16
C CYS A 85 4.83 -9.14 0.12
N ARG A 86 5.61 -9.10 1.20
CA ARG A 86 6.54 -10.18 1.59
C ARG A 86 5.87 -11.55 1.74
N LYS A 87 4.57 -11.58 2.06
CA LYS A 87 3.81 -12.84 2.30
C LYS A 87 3.30 -13.50 1.03
N CYS A 88 3.01 -12.75 -0.03
CA CYS A 88 2.40 -13.30 -1.26
C CYS A 88 3.04 -12.83 -2.57
N GLY A 89 4.05 -11.97 -2.51
CA GLY A 89 4.73 -11.40 -3.67
C GLY A 89 3.87 -10.44 -4.51
N GLY A 90 2.72 -9.99 -3.99
CA GLY A 90 1.81 -9.12 -4.74
C GLY A 90 2.35 -7.69 -4.82
N HIS A 91 2.24 -7.08 -6.00
CA HIS A 91 2.61 -5.68 -6.22
C HIS A 91 1.71 -4.71 -5.46
N LEU A 92 2.32 -3.83 -4.67
CA LEU A 92 1.61 -2.83 -3.86
C LEU A 92 1.77 -1.43 -4.46
N GLY A 93 2.98 -1.05 -4.85
CA GLY A 93 3.29 0.27 -5.39
C GLY A 93 4.79 0.53 -5.40
N HIS A 94 5.19 1.76 -5.07
CA HIS A 94 6.59 2.19 -5.11
C HIS A 94 6.98 2.99 -3.86
N LEU A 95 8.25 2.88 -3.49
CA LEU A 95 8.90 3.65 -2.45
C LEU A 95 9.70 4.79 -3.09
N PHE A 96 9.52 5.99 -2.56
CA PHE A 96 10.24 7.20 -2.91
C PHE A 96 10.98 7.74 -1.69
N ASN A 97 12.09 8.45 -1.91
CA ASN A 97 12.90 9.05 -0.84
C ASN A 97 12.59 10.55 -0.62
N ASP A 98 11.36 10.98 -0.93
CA ASP A 98 10.83 12.34 -0.83
C ASP A 98 9.78 12.49 0.30
N GLY A 99 9.82 11.61 1.30
CA GLY A 99 8.89 11.60 2.42
C GLY A 99 9.15 12.73 3.44
N PRO A 100 8.09 13.27 4.09
CA PRO A 100 8.19 14.41 4.99
C PRO A 100 8.71 14.07 6.40
N ARG A 101 8.82 12.78 6.75
CA ARG A 101 9.27 12.31 8.07
C ARG A 101 10.78 12.02 8.09
N PRO A 102 11.41 12.01 9.28
CA PRO A 102 12.78 11.55 9.45
C PRO A 102 12.97 10.18 8.82
N GLY A 103 13.93 10.08 7.89
CA GLY A 103 14.16 8.90 7.06
C GLY A 103 13.73 9.05 5.60
N GLY A 104 12.97 10.10 5.25
CA GLY A 104 12.68 10.48 3.87
C GLY A 104 11.85 9.48 3.07
N LYS A 105 11.30 8.43 3.69
CA LYS A 105 10.60 7.36 2.97
C LYS A 105 9.14 7.70 2.75
N ARG A 106 8.69 7.59 1.50
CA ARG A 106 7.29 7.69 1.08
C ARG A 106 6.89 6.45 0.31
N TYR A 107 6.09 5.60 0.95
CA TYR A 107 5.46 4.43 0.35
C TYR A 107 4.18 4.88 -0.34
N CYS A 108 4.23 5.02 -1.66
CA CYS A 108 3.08 5.34 -2.51
C CYS A 108 2.43 4.04 -2.96
N ILE A 109 1.24 3.74 -2.44
CA ILE A 109 0.63 2.42 -2.56
C ILE A 109 -0.73 2.51 -3.25
N ASN A 110 -1.05 1.53 -4.08
CA ASN A 110 -2.36 1.43 -4.70
C ASN A 110 -3.43 1.02 -3.66
N SER A 111 -4.50 1.80 -3.56
CA SER A 111 -5.66 1.53 -2.71
C SER A 111 -6.28 0.18 -3.01
N ALA A 112 -6.41 -0.18 -4.29
CA ALA A 112 -6.94 -1.48 -4.69
C ALA A 112 -6.08 -2.67 -4.22
N ALA A 113 -4.77 -2.50 -4.04
CA ALA A 113 -3.88 -3.53 -3.49
C ALA A 113 -4.03 -3.70 -1.97
N LEU A 114 -4.73 -2.76 -1.32
CA LEU A 114 -4.95 -2.74 0.12
C LEU A 114 -6.38 -3.18 0.48
N GLY A 115 -6.50 -3.78 1.64
CA GLY A 115 -7.72 -3.89 2.43
C GLY A 115 -7.54 -3.11 3.72
N PHE A 116 -8.62 -2.83 4.44
CA PHE A 116 -8.56 -2.13 5.72
C PHE A 116 -9.17 -2.99 6.82
N LYS A 117 -8.48 -3.07 7.96
CA LYS A 117 -9.01 -3.60 9.21
C LYS A 117 -9.07 -2.45 10.21
N LYS A 118 -10.29 -1.99 10.48
CA LYS A 118 -10.53 -0.99 11.52
C LYS A 118 -10.02 -1.51 12.85
N LYS A 119 -9.27 -0.69 13.58
CA LYS A 119 -8.93 -1.01 14.97
C LYS A 119 -10.26 -0.97 15.71
N ALA A 120 -10.66 -2.08 16.34
CA ALA A 120 -11.84 -2.07 17.19
C ALA A 120 -11.58 -1.00 18.26
N GLY A 121 -12.23 0.15 18.12
CA GLY A 121 -12.23 1.15 19.17
C GLY A 121 -12.75 0.43 20.40
N LYS A 122 -12.04 0.55 21.53
CA LYS A 122 -12.69 0.33 22.82
C LYS A 122 -13.96 1.19 22.76
N LYS A 123 -15.13 0.58 22.65
CA LYS A 123 -16.38 1.29 22.87
C LYS A 123 -16.20 1.90 24.26
N ALA A 124 -16.16 3.22 24.35
CA ALA A 124 -16.26 3.90 25.62
C ALA A 124 -17.52 3.33 26.30
N LYS A 125 -17.31 2.66 27.43
CA LYS A 125 -18.39 2.33 28.35
C LYS A 125 -18.75 3.61 29.09
#